data_AF-A0A9E2VRN3-F1
#
_entry.id   AF-A0A9E2VRN3-F1
#
_cell.length_a   1.000
_cell.length_b   1.000
_cell.length_c   1.000
_cell.angle_alpha   90.00
_cell.angle_beta   90.00
_cell.angle_gamma   90.00
#
_symmetry.space_group_name_H-M   'P 1'
#
loop_
_entity.id
_entity.type
_entity.pdbx_description
1 polymer ?
#
loop_
_entity_poly.entity_id
_entity_poly.type
_entity_poly.pdbx_seq_one_letter_code
_entity_poly.pdbx_strand_id
1 'polypeptide(L)'
;VLSLDHNNQMKPMDSRVSLSGSTTPPPPLSYGLKADSAIFTGHYLAAESFRYAATSDPAALDRVKQIVRGFTRLFDVTTDSVVIDGHIMPVRQYPGILSRTLWPSTSKIDFSDEGTQKGSLNQQPCYYEKPDGGWDLLTEQGSRHFKTYAEANTALNSIPAKGQAPIPSRPPQPGLPQPRLALPLVRPVGTVWYGWGCGADHAVSRDAYVGTMMGLMYAYLLVQDPEVKQTAQGLIEGVLDHLLGPGQWNFLLAPYDRIRTSYFGNLDMQLTFLRIGKAINPQKYGPVYDRYAPASEVIWIPTWFTILDPVTAYYKFNLAQAFFQSLLFLEDQPALRGNYLKAYNLLWRATAHHKNAYFDLVRVLIETTAQRMTTAPAPGSITPPAPPREEVPTLLTEWLIRRQLIRAPSGLPFNRVADPVSQANLWPGMIGVYTAASLDTGVSQSYQATIPLPVQDRIGDGMDYVWQRSPFGVGVHLHDSSRPVCQQTPPKPDNIMLCGSDPGREGPGIDYLLPYWLSVYLGVLPK
;
A
#
# COMPACT_ATOMS: atom_id res chain seq x y z
N VAL A 1 -10.56 1.33 -4.54
CA VAL A 1 -9.16 1.14 -4.10
C VAL A 1 -9.22 0.80 -2.63
N LEU A 2 -8.59 -0.28 -2.23
CA LEU A 2 -8.57 -0.71 -0.83
C LEU A 2 -7.65 0.25 -0.06
N SER A 3 -8.17 1.38 0.41
CA SER A 3 -7.78 1.81 1.75
C SER A 3 -8.45 0.82 2.69
N LEU A 4 -7.86 0.43 3.80
CA LEU A 4 -8.47 -0.53 4.71
C LEU A 4 -8.37 -0.01 6.13
N ASP A 5 -9.55 0.16 6.72
CA ASP A 5 -9.95 -0.07 8.09
C ASP A 5 -11.48 -0.19 8.00
N HIS A 6 -12.02 -1.30 8.49
CA HIS A 6 -13.46 -1.48 8.65
C HIS A 6 -13.73 -1.40 10.14
N ASN A 7 -14.31 -0.29 10.59
CA ASN A 7 -14.85 -0.18 11.94
C ASN A 7 -16.25 -0.80 11.91
N ASN A 8 -16.35 -2.14 11.85
CA ASN A 8 -17.65 -2.80 11.93
C ASN A 8 -17.96 -3.27 13.35
N GLN A 9 -19.22 -3.03 13.69
CA GLN A 9 -19.85 -3.16 14.98
C GLN A 9 -19.51 -4.47 15.72
N MET A 10 -19.09 -4.35 16.98
CA MET A 10 -19.62 -5.18 18.07
C MET A 10 -19.37 -4.48 19.41
N LYS A 11 -20.43 -4.38 20.22
CA LYS A 11 -20.32 -4.12 21.66
C LYS A 11 -19.28 -5.10 22.25
N PRO A 12 -18.44 -4.67 23.21
CA PRO A 12 -17.53 -5.58 23.87
C PRO A 12 -18.32 -6.76 24.43
N MET A 13 -18.06 -7.97 23.93
CA MET A 13 -18.38 -9.18 24.68
C MET A 13 -17.43 -9.19 25.89
N ASP A 14 -18.02 -8.94 27.05
CA ASP A 14 -17.43 -9.07 28.39
C ASP A 14 -16.14 -8.28 28.66
N SER A 15 -16.23 -6.95 28.70
CA SER A 15 -15.38 -6.14 29.58
C SER A 15 -16.15 -5.78 30.84
N ARG A 16 -15.89 -6.48 31.95
CA ARG A 16 -16.30 -6.06 33.30
C ARG A 16 -15.52 -4.82 33.80
N VAL A 17 -15.19 -3.90 32.90
CA VAL A 17 -14.60 -2.60 33.23
C VAL A 17 -15.22 -1.57 32.29
N SER A 18 -16.36 -1.02 32.72
CA SER A 18 -16.97 0.16 32.12
C SER A 18 -16.16 1.39 32.55
N LEU A 19 -15.34 1.94 31.64
CA LEU A 19 -14.82 3.30 31.78
C LEU A 19 -15.76 4.24 31.01
N SER A 20 -16.67 4.83 31.78
CA SER A 20 -17.42 6.08 31.56
C SER A 20 -17.75 6.54 30.11
N GLY A 21 -19.04 6.56 29.79
CA GLY A 21 -19.74 7.84 29.55
C GLY A 21 -19.70 8.49 28.16
N SER A 22 -19.29 7.81 27.09
CA SER A 22 -19.40 8.36 25.73
C SER A 22 -20.76 8.01 25.10
N THR A 23 -21.65 9.00 24.96
CA THR A 23 -22.96 8.90 24.25
C THR A 23 -22.86 9.28 22.77
N THR A 24 -21.66 9.45 22.24
CA THR A 24 -21.47 9.73 20.82
C THR A 24 -21.87 8.50 19.99
N PRO A 25 -22.72 8.64 18.96
CA PRO A 25 -22.98 7.55 18.04
C PRO A 25 -21.64 7.02 17.49
N PRO A 26 -21.52 5.70 17.23
CA PRO A 26 -20.30 5.16 16.65
C PRO A 26 -19.97 5.94 15.37
N PRO A 27 -18.69 6.28 15.13
CA PRO A 27 -18.33 7.05 13.96
C PRO A 27 -18.77 6.29 12.68
N PRO A 28 -19.07 7.01 11.59
CA PRO A 28 -19.27 6.38 10.29
C PRO A 28 -18.05 5.50 9.95
N LEU A 29 -18.28 4.45 9.15
CA LEU A 29 -17.20 3.65 8.57
C LEU A 29 -16.11 4.60 8.06
N SER A 30 -14.89 4.38 8.54
CA SER A 30 -13.76 5.23 8.20
C SER A 30 -12.52 4.37 8.01
N TYR A 31 -11.66 4.82 7.11
CA TYR A 31 -10.33 4.26 6.99
C TYR A 31 -9.42 4.95 8.01
N GLY A 32 -8.64 4.18 8.74
CA GLY A 32 -7.76 4.67 9.80
C GLY A 32 -6.42 5.17 9.28
N LEU A 33 -6.04 4.86 8.03
CA LEU A 33 -4.92 5.53 7.34
C LEU A 33 -5.29 5.91 5.91
N LYS A 34 -4.79 7.08 5.48
CA LYS A 34 -4.90 7.63 4.11
C LYS A 34 -3.76 7.14 3.22
N ALA A 35 -2.67 6.66 3.82
CA ALA A 35 -1.44 6.32 3.14
C ALA A 35 -1.45 4.94 2.43
N ASP A 36 -0.87 4.93 1.23
CA ASP A 36 -0.35 3.76 0.50
C ASP A 36 -1.32 2.61 0.18
N SER A 37 -2.63 2.89 0.14
CA SER A 37 -3.70 1.96 -0.27
C SER A 37 -3.40 1.16 -1.56
N ALA A 38 -2.65 1.76 -2.48
CA ALA A 38 -2.28 1.14 -3.75
C ALA A 38 -1.33 -0.08 -3.60
N ILE A 39 -0.41 -0.10 -2.63
CA ILE A 39 0.43 -1.30 -2.42
C ILE A 39 -0.46 -2.49 -2.03
N PHE A 40 -1.41 -2.23 -1.14
CA PHE A 40 -2.29 -3.25 -0.61
C PHE A 40 -3.27 -3.76 -1.67
N THR A 41 -3.84 -2.82 -2.44
CA THR A 41 -4.69 -3.12 -3.59
C THR A 41 -3.96 -3.96 -4.64
N GLY A 42 -2.67 -3.71 -4.85
CA GLY A 42 -1.84 -4.48 -5.79
C GLY A 42 -1.62 -5.93 -5.37
N HIS A 43 -1.37 -6.18 -4.08
CA HIS A 43 -1.30 -7.55 -3.56
C HIS A 43 -2.64 -8.26 -3.61
N TYR A 44 -3.74 -7.55 -3.35
CA TYR A 44 -5.07 -8.11 -3.50
C TYR A 44 -5.38 -8.48 -4.96
N LEU A 45 -4.98 -7.63 -5.91
CA LEU A 45 -5.07 -7.93 -7.33
C LEU A 45 -4.27 -9.19 -7.70
N ALA A 46 -3.05 -9.34 -7.17
CA ALA A 46 -2.26 -10.55 -7.37
C ALA A 46 -2.99 -11.78 -6.81
N ALA A 47 -3.53 -11.70 -5.59
CA ALA A 47 -4.25 -12.78 -4.94
C ALA A 47 -5.49 -13.23 -5.75
N GLU A 48 -6.32 -12.29 -6.21
CA GLU A 48 -7.49 -12.61 -7.05
C GLU A 48 -7.09 -13.10 -8.45
N SER A 49 -5.94 -12.68 -8.97
CA SER A 49 -5.40 -13.20 -10.24
C SER A 49 -4.96 -14.66 -10.10
N PHE A 50 -4.28 -15.02 -9.01
CA PHE A 50 -3.94 -16.40 -8.68
C PHE A 50 -5.20 -17.24 -8.43
N ARG A 51 -6.18 -16.70 -7.70
CA ARG A 51 -7.49 -17.35 -7.50
C ARG A 51 -8.13 -17.69 -8.84
N TYR A 52 -8.27 -16.70 -9.73
CA TYR A 52 -8.90 -16.90 -11.03
C TYR A 52 -8.14 -17.93 -11.87
N ALA A 53 -6.80 -17.86 -11.89
CA ALA A 53 -6.00 -18.84 -12.61
C ALA A 53 -6.15 -20.27 -12.07
N ALA A 54 -6.31 -20.43 -10.76
CA ALA A 54 -6.45 -21.73 -10.13
C ALA A 54 -7.86 -22.33 -10.27
N THR A 55 -8.90 -21.49 -10.26
CA THR A 55 -10.30 -21.94 -10.12
C THR A 55 -11.21 -21.60 -11.31
N SER A 56 -10.83 -20.64 -12.14
CA SER A 56 -11.70 -20.03 -13.16
C SER A 56 -13.00 -19.44 -12.58
N ASP A 57 -13.02 -19.10 -11.29
CA ASP A 57 -14.19 -18.54 -10.60
C ASP A 57 -14.57 -17.16 -11.19
N PRO A 58 -15.79 -17.00 -11.76
CA PRO A 58 -16.22 -15.74 -12.34
C PRO A 58 -16.24 -14.59 -11.33
N ALA A 59 -16.49 -14.86 -10.04
CA ALA A 59 -16.45 -13.83 -9.01
C ALA A 59 -15.03 -13.30 -8.77
N ALA A 60 -14.00 -14.12 -9.01
CA ALA A 60 -12.61 -13.67 -8.97
C ALA A 60 -12.30 -12.77 -10.16
N LEU A 61 -12.78 -13.12 -11.36
CA LEU A 61 -12.64 -12.28 -12.55
C LEU A 61 -13.33 -10.91 -12.36
N ASP A 62 -14.55 -10.89 -11.84
CA ASP A 62 -15.28 -9.65 -11.57
C ASP A 62 -14.51 -8.74 -10.61
N ARG A 63 -13.90 -9.31 -9.57
CA ARG A 63 -13.02 -8.58 -8.64
C ARG A 63 -11.77 -8.06 -9.32
N VAL A 64 -11.07 -8.87 -10.12
CA VAL A 64 -9.90 -8.43 -10.91
C VAL A 64 -10.29 -7.23 -11.78
N LYS A 65 -11.38 -7.32 -12.54
CA LYS A 65 -11.88 -6.22 -13.37
C LYS A 65 -12.20 -4.97 -12.56
N GLN A 66 -12.86 -5.12 -11.41
CA GLN A 66 -13.16 -4.01 -10.51
C GLN A 66 -11.88 -3.32 -10.01
N ILE A 67 -10.86 -4.09 -9.63
CA ILE A 67 -9.61 -3.56 -9.10
C ILE A 67 -8.80 -2.86 -10.21
N VAL A 68 -8.71 -3.46 -11.39
CA VAL A 68 -8.02 -2.87 -12.55
C VAL A 68 -8.67 -1.54 -12.95
N ARG A 69 -10.01 -1.47 -13.00
CA ARG A 69 -10.73 -0.20 -13.18
C ARG A 69 -10.45 0.81 -12.06
N GLY A 70 -10.30 0.32 -10.82
CA GLY A 70 -9.87 1.13 -9.68
C GLY A 70 -8.48 1.74 -9.89
N PHE A 71 -7.51 0.96 -10.40
CA PHE A 71 -6.20 1.49 -10.77
C PHE A 71 -6.30 2.49 -11.92
N THR A 72 -7.11 2.22 -12.96
CA THR A 72 -7.36 3.21 -14.02
C THR A 72 -7.80 4.53 -13.43
N ARG A 73 -8.72 4.54 -12.45
CA ARG A 73 -9.14 5.77 -11.78
C ARG A 73 -8.04 6.43 -10.93
N LEU A 74 -7.13 5.67 -10.30
CA LEU A 74 -6.00 6.24 -9.56
C LEU A 74 -5.01 6.98 -10.46
N PHE A 75 -4.80 6.49 -11.68
CA PHE A 75 -3.98 7.19 -12.67
C PHE A 75 -4.75 8.33 -13.33
N ASP A 76 -6.03 8.12 -13.64
CA ASP A 76 -6.85 9.08 -14.38
C ASP A 76 -7.11 10.38 -13.61
N VAL A 77 -7.30 10.30 -12.28
CA VAL A 77 -7.57 11.48 -11.45
C VAL A 77 -6.41 12.49 -11.43
N THR A 78 -5.18 12.04 -11.68
CA THR A 78 -3.99 12.91 -11.62
C THR A 78 -3.71 13.65 -12.92
N THR A 79 -4.61 13.57 -13.92
CA THR A 79 -4.35 14.10 -15.27
C THR A 79 -5.13 15.37 -15.63
N ASP A 80 -5.89 15.96 -14.71
CA ASP A 80 -6.77 17.11 -15.04
C ASP A 80 -6.46 18.36 -14.22
N SER A 81 -6.79 18.36 -12.92
CA SER A 81 -6.48 19.49 -12.04
C SER A 81 -5.95 19.06 -10.67
N VAL A 82 -5.30 20.01 -10.01
CA VAL A 82 -4.82 19.91 -8.64
C VAL A 82 -5.28 21.13 -7.87
N VAL A 83 -5.71 20.94 -6.64
CA VAL A 83 -6.11 22.00 -5.72
C VAL A 83 -5.02 22.16 -4.67
N ILE A 84 -4.49 23.37 -4.50
CA ILE A 84 -3.53 23.71 -3.44
C ILE A 84 -4.05 24.92 -2.69
N ASP A 85 -4.18 24.79 -1.38
CA ASP A 85 -4.65 25.86 -0.48
C ASP A 85 -5.94 26.52 -1.01
N GLY A 86 -6.87 25.71 -1.52
CA GLY A 86 -8.15 26.13 -2.09
C GLY A 86 -8.12 26.63 -3.54
N HIS A 87 -6.95 26.68 -4.20
CA HIS A 87 -6.80 27.17 -5.57
C HIS A 87 -6.64 26.02 -6.55
N ILE A 88 -7.51 25.95 -7.56
CA ILE A 88 -7.47 24.92 -8.60
C ILE A 88 -6.51 25.34 -9.71
N MET A 89 -5.58 24.44 -10.06
CA MET A 89 -4.56 24.62 -11.09
C MET A 89 -4.61 23.47 -12.10
N PRO A 90 -4.35 23.72 -13.39
CA PRO A 90 -4.19 22.63 -14.35
C PRO A 90 -2.93 21.83 -14.02
N VAL A 91 -2.97 20.51 -14.21
CA VAL A 91 -1.79 19.65 -14.10
C VAL A 91 -1.18 19.41 -15.48
N ARG A 92 0.14 19.21 -15.50
CA ARG A 92 0.79 18.69 -16.69
C ARG A 92 0.41 17.22 -16.86
N GLN A 93 -0.05 16.87 -18.06
CA GLN A 93 -0.50 15.51 -18.36
C GLN A 93 0.67 14.58 -18.61
N TYR A 94 1.24 14.05 -17.53
CA TYR A 94 2.13 12.90 -17.60
C TYR A 94 1.32 11.61 -17.42
N PRO A 95 1.46 10.60 -18.29
CA PRO A 95 0.92 9.28 -18.01
C PRO A 95 1.62 8.68 -16.80
N GLY A 96 1.02 7.68 -16.16
CA GLY A 96 1.72 6.89 -15.14
C GLY A 96 1.93 7.56 -13.79
N ILE A 97 1.43 8.78 -13.55
CA ILE A 97 1.35 9.35 -12.20
C ILE A 97 0.17 8.71 -11.47
N LEU A 98 0.45 8.12 -10.32
CA LEU A 98 -0.51 7.42 -9.48
C LEU A 98 -0.92 8.29 -8.29
N SER A 99 -2.22 8.43 -8.06
CA SER A 99 -2.73 8.96 -6.79
C SER A 99 -2.57 7.91 -5.66
N ARG A 100 -2.28 8.33 -4.43
CA ARG A 100 -2.16 7.40 -3.27
C ARG A 100 -3.47 6.70 -2.94
N THR A 101 -4.55 7.46 -2.99
CA THR A 101 -5.91 7.02 -2.71
C THR A 101 -6.88 7.93 -3.46
N LEU A 102 -8.07 7.44 -3.80
CA LEU A 102 -9.08 8.19 -4.53
C LEU A 102 -10.46 7.94 -3.94
N TRP A 103 -11.35 8.94 -3.97
CA TRP A 103 -12.80 8.78 -3.75
C TRP A 103 -13.65 9.67 -4.64
N PRO A 104 -14.89 9.25 -4.94
CA PRO A 104 -15.88 10.11 -5.55
C PRO A 104 -16.48 11.08 -4.52
N SER A 105 -16.99 12.21 -4.97
CA SER A 105 -17.73 13.20 -4.17
C SER A 105 -19.00 12.65 -3.53
N THR A 106 -19.45 11.48 -3.98
CA THR A 106 -20.58 10.73 -3.41
C THR A 106 -20.16 9.73 -2.33
N SER A 107 -18.87 9.63 -2.00
CA SER A 107 -18.38 8.74 -0.94
C SER A 107 -18.98 9.14 0.40
N LYS A 108 -19.38 8.14 1.18
CA LYS A 108 -19.88 8.30 2.56
C LYS A 108 -18.87 7.85 3.61
N ILE A 109 -17.68 7.45 3.17
CA ILE A 109 -16.59 7.00 4.03
C ILE A 109 -15.67 8.20 4.24
N ASP A 110 -15.18 8.38 5.47
CA ASP A 110 -14.18 9.40 5.85
C ASP A 110 -12.89 8.74 6.35
N PHE A 111 -11.87 9.53 6.69
CA PHE A 111 -10.65 9.04 7.35
C PHE A 111 -10.60 9.48 8.81
N SER A 112 -10.30 8.54 9.72
CA SER A 112 -10.38 8.79 11.17
C SER A 112 -9.07 9.31 11.80
N ASP A 113 -7.89 8.85 11.36
CA ASP A 113 -6.66 9.04 12.14
C ASP A 113 -5.35 9.15 11.33
N GLU A 114 -5.13 10.30 10.68
CA GLU A 114 -3.76 10.76 10.40
C GLU A 114 -3.52 12.14 11.04
N GLY A 115 -3.20 12.15 12.34
CA GLY A 115 -2.78 13.35 13.06
C GLY A 115 -3.74 14.54 12.91
N THR A 116 -3.22 15.67 12.40
CA THR A 116 -3.99 16.91 12.14
C THR A 116 -4.81 16.87 10.84
N GLN A 117 -4.66 15.84 10.03
CA GLN A 117 -5.32 15.67 8.74
C GLN A 117 -6.50 14.70 8.87
N LYS A 118 -7.54 15.09 9.61
CA LYS A 118 -8.81 14.35 9.65
C LYS A 118 -9.74 14.81 8.53
N GLY A 119 -10.73 13.98 8.18
CA GLY A 119 -11.76 14.35 7.21
C GLY A 119 -11.45 13.98 5.75
N SER A 120 -12.33 14.44 4.85
CA SER A 120 -12.40 14.02 3.45
C SER A 120 -11.19 14.47 2.61
N LEU A 121 -10.97 13.83 1.46
CA LEU A 121 -9.80 14.12 0.60
C LEU A 121 -9.79 15.55 0.05
N ASN A 122 -10.96 16.13 -0.21
CA ASN A 122 -11.11 17.51 -0.68
C ASN A 122 -10.88 18.57 0.41
N GLN A 123 -10.61 18.15 1.65
CA GLN A 123 -10.23 19.02 2.75
C GLN A 123 -8.72 19.05 2.98
N GLN A 124 -7.95 18.28 2.19
CA GLN A 124 -6.49 18.26 2.32
C GLN A 124 -5.86 19.51 1.69
N PRO A 125 -4.69 19.97 2.20
CA PRO A 125 -4.00 21.13 1.64
C PRO A 125 -3.63 20.98 0.16
N CYS A 126 -3.44 19.73 -0.29
CA CYS A 126 -3.23 19.38 -1.68
C CYS A 126 -4.03 18.12 -2.06
N TYR A 127 -4.82 18.20 -3.13
CA TYR A 127 -5.45 17.02 -3.76
C TYR A 127 -5.64 17.22 -5.27
N TYR A 128 -5.70 16.12 -6.02
CA TYR A 128 -6.13 16.08 -7.41
C TYR A 128 -7.66 16.10 -7.50
N GLU A 129 -8.19 16.75 -8.53
CA GLU A 129 -9.61 16.81 -8.80
C GLU A 129 -9.90 16.47 -10.26
N LYS A 130 -10.85 15.57 -10.50
CA LYS A 130 -11.31 15.23 -11.85
C LYS A 130 -12.81 14.89 -11.90
N PRO A 131 -13.64 15.75 -12.51
CA PRO A 131 -15.05 15.44 -12.75
C PRO A 131 -15.26 14.47 -13.91
N ASP A 132 -16.17 13.50 -13.76
CA ASP A 132 -16.57 12.58 -14.84
C ASP A 132 -17.20 13.33 -16.02
N GLY A 133 -17.88 14.44 -15.75
CA GLY A 133 -18.59 15.23 -16.76
C GLY A 133 -17.80 16.40 -17.34
N GLY A 134 -16.57 16.67 -16.90
CA GLY A 134 -15.80 17.85 -17.32
C GLY A 134 -16.14 19.12 -16.53
N TRP A 135 -15.94 20.29 -17.14
CA TRP A 135 -15.97 21.58 -16.47
C TRP A 135 -16.88 22.58 -17.19
N ASP A 136 -17.68 23.32 -16.42
CA ASP A 136 -18.48 24.44 -16.94
C ASP A 136 -17.84 25.77 -16.53
N LEU A 137 -17.59 26.65 -17.50
CA LEU A 137 -17.35 28.07 -17.26
C LEU A 137 -18.68 28.81 -17.29
N LEU A 138 -19.08 29.37 -16.16
CA LEU A 138 -20.25 30.22 -16.02
C LEU A 138 -19.82 31.69 -16.16
N THR A 139 -20.52 32.44 -17.02
CA THR A 139 -20.36 33.89 -17.19
C THR A 139 -21.73 34.56 -17.15
N GLU A 140 -21.78 35.90 -17.13
CA GLU A 140 -23.05 36.63 -17.24
C GLU A 140 -23.78 36.35 -18.57
N GLN A 141 -23.06 35.88 -19.59
CA GLN A 141 -23.58 35.64 -20.94
C GLN A 141 -24.06 34.21 -21.15
N GLY A 142 -23.81 33.31 -20.20
CA GLY A 142 -24.21 31.90 -20.28
C GLY A 142 -23.17 30.94 -19.72
N SER A 143 -23.32 29.66 -20.03
CA SER A 143 -22.40 28.59 -19.65
C SER A 143 -21.71 28.02 -20.88
N ARG A 144 -20.41 27.74 -20.78
CA ARG A 144 -19.64 27.01 -21.79
C ARG A 144 -19.01 25.78 -21.16
N HIS A 145 -19.15 24.64 -21.83
CA HIS A 145 -18.65 23.36 -21.37
C HIS A 145 -17.25 23.05 -21.93
N PHE A 146 -16.42 22.37 -21.13
CA PHE A 146 -15.05 21.98 -21.43
C PHE A 146 -14.74 20.57 -20.94
N LYS A 147 -13.86 19.88 -21.65
CA LYS A 147 -13.46 18.53 -21.26
C LYS A 147 -12.46 18.54 -20.10
N THR A 148 -11.56 19.53 -20.09
CA THR A 148 -10.47 19.62 -19.09
C THR A 148 -10.46 20.95 -18.37
N TYR A 149 -9.90 20.97 -17.16
CA TYR A 149 -9.73 22.20 -16.40
C TYR A 149 -8.78 23.16 -17.12
N ALA A 150 -7.74 22.65 -17.80
CA ALA A 150 -6.81 23.47 -18.56
C ALA A 150 -7.49 24.29 -19.67
N GLU A 151 -8.43 23.70 -20.40
CA GLU A 151 -9.25 24.39 -21.40
C GLU A 151 -10.17 25.43 -20.75
N ALA A 152 -10.86 25.06 -19.67
CA ALA A 152 -11.74 25.97 -18.94
C ALA A 152 -10.99 27.17 -18.34
N ASN A 153 -9.80 26.93 -17.77
CA ASN A 153 -8.92 27.95 -17.20
C ASN A 153 -8.36 28.88 -18.27
N THR A 154 -7.96 28.35 -19.44
CA THR A 154 -7.53 29.16 -20.58
C THR A 154 -8.65 30.10 -21.04
N ALA A 155 -9.89 29.57 -21.10
CA ALA A 155 -11.05 30.38 -21.46
C ALA A 155 -11.39 31.44 -20.40
N LEU A 156 -11.32 31.09 -19.11
CA LEU A 156 -11.49 32.04 -18.00
C LEU A 156 -10.48 33.20 -18.12
N ASN A 157 -9.21 32.89 -18.34
CA ASN A 157 -8.14 33.89 -18.48
C ASN A 157 -8.26 34.77 -19.73
N SER A 158 -9.07 34.35 -20.72
CA SER A 158 -9.35 35.16 -21.91
C SER A 158 -10.46 36.19 -21.72
N ILE A 159 -11.21 36.12 -20.61
CA ILE A 159 -12.25 37.09 -20.29
C ILE A 159 -11.57 38.38 -19.82
N PRO A 160 -11.79 39.53 -20.50
CA PRO A 160 -11.21 40.80 -20.07
C PRO A 160 -11.65 41.11 -18.64
N ALA A 161 -10.71 41.42 -17.76
CA ALA A 161 -10.99 41.85 -16.40
C ALA A 161 -11.79 43.18 -16.44
N LYS A 162 -13.11 43.10 -16.55
CA LYS A 162 -13.97 44.27 -16.36
C LYS A 162 -13.95 44.63 -14.88
N GLY A 163 -13.09 45.56 -14.51
CA GLY A 163 -13.11 46.36 -13.29
C GLY A 163 -13.25 45.57 -11.98
N GLN A 164 -12.12 45.26 -11.34
CA GLN A 164 -12.14 44.95 -9.90
C GLN A 164 -12.78 46.12 -9.16
N ALA A 165 -14.02 45.95 -8.69
CA ALA A 165 -14.61 46.88 -7.74
C ALA A 165 -13.81 46.80 -6.42
N PRO A 166 -13.57 47.93 -5.72
CA PRO A 166 -12.86 47.93 -4.45
C PRO A 166 -13.56 47.03 -3.43
N ILE A 167 -12.78 46.29 -2.66
CA ILE A 167 -13.23 45.45 -1.54
C ILE A 167 -14.03 46.33 -0.56
N PRO A 168 -15.29 46.02 -0.22
CA PRO A 168 -16.01 46.75 0.83
C PRO A 168 -15.42 46.40 2.20
N SER A 169 -15.00 47.44 2.93
CA SER A 169 -14.38 47.37 4.26
C SER A 169 -15.38 47.14 5.42
N ARG A 170 -16.45 46.36 5.23
CA ARG A 170 -17.51 46.21 6.26
C ARG A 170 -17.74 44.76 6.69
N PRO A 171 -17.81 44.47 8.00
CA PRO A 171 -18.12 43.13 8.48
C PRO A 171 -19.59 42.75 8.15
N PRO A 172 -19.87 41.44 7.95
CA PRO A 172 -21.17 40.97 7.49
C PRO A 172 -22.27 41.19 8.53
N GLN A 173 -23.42 41.72 8.10
CA GLN A 173 -24.65 41.79 8.89
C GLN A 173 -25.46 40.49 8.76
N PRO A 174 -26.13 40.01 9.83
CA PRO A 174 -26.99 38.83 9.76
C PRO A 174 -28.30 39.16 9.03
N GLY A 175 -28.63 38.42 7.96
CA GLY A 175 -29.95 38.51 7.30
C GLY A 175 -29.94 38.72 5.78
N LEU A 176 -28.79 38.74 5.11
CA LEU A 176 -28.72 38.84 3.64
C LEU A 176 -28.72 37.46 2.97
N PRO A 177 -29.33 37.34 1.77
CA PRO A 177 -29.32 36.11 0.98
C PRO A 177 -27.88 35.66 0.71
N GLN A 178 -27.67 34.34 0.65
CA GLN A 178 -26.36 33.72 0.43
C GLN A 178 -25.56 34.46 -0.66
N PRO A 179 -24.26 34.68 -0.48
CA PRO A 179 -23.46 35.40 -1.47
C PRO A 179 -23.57 34.66 -2.81
N ARG A 180 -24.12 35.33 -3.83
CA ARG A 180 -24.01 34.86 -5.20
C ARG A 180 -22.53 34.72 -5.49
N LEU A 181 -22.06 33.51 -5.79
CA LEU A 181 -20.69 33.28 -6.24
C LEU A 181 -20.40 34.25 -7.39
N ALA A 182 -19.32 35.02 -7.26
CA ALA A 182 -18.95 36.00 -8.26
C ALA A 182 -18.65 35.28 -9.59
N LEU A 183 -19.25 35.76 -10.68
CA LEU A 183 -18.94 35.32 -12.04
C LEU A 183 -17.80 36.18 -12.60
N PRO A 184 -16.94 35.65 -13.49
CA PRO A 184 -16.97 34.29 -14.04
C PRO A 184 -16.46 33.21 -13.06
N LEU A 185 -17.03 31.99 -13.15
CA LEU A 185 -16.68 30.85 -12.29
C LEU A 185 -16.55 29.56 -13.09
N VAL A 186 -15.51 28.78 -12.83
CA VAL A 186 -15.37 27.40 -13.34
C VAL A 186 -15.88 26.43 -12.28
N ARG A 187 -16.74 25.47 -12.67
CA ARG A 187 -17.26 24.43 -11.76
C ARG A 187 -17.17 23.02 -12.37
N PRO A 188 -16.99 21.98 -11.56
CA PRO A 188 -17.03 20.60 -12.04
C PRO A 188 -18.45 20.15 -12.41
N VAL A 189 -18.56 19.21 -13.34
CA VAL A 189 -19.82 18.61 -13.80
C VAL A 189 -19.88 17.12 -13.46
N GLY A 190 -20.96 16.69 -12.81
CA GLY A 190 -21.17 15.28 -12.44
C GLY A 190 -20.44 14.84 -11.17
N THR A 191 -20.15 13.55 -11.06
CA THR A 191 -19.36 13.00 -9.94
C THR A 191 -17.93 13.48 -10.04
N VAL A 192 -17.41 14.02 -8.94
CA VAL A 192 -16.04 14.53 -8.85
C VAL A 192 -15.18 13.49 -8.16
N TRP A 193 -14.06 13.12 -8.77
CA TRP A 193 -13.08 12.24 -8.15
C TRP A 193 -11.99 13.08 -7.50
N TYR A 194 -11.75 12.83 -6.22
CA TYR A 194 -10.67 13.43 -5.45
C TYR A 194 -9.57 12.41 -5.28
N GLY A 195 -8.35 12.77 -5.70
CA GLY A 195 -7.16 11.94 -5.55
C GLY A 195 -6.18 12.58 -4.58
N TRP A 196 -5.58 11.79 -3.70
CA TRP A 196 -4.52 12.28 -2.80
C TRP A 196 -3.12 11.95 -3.34
N GLY A 197 -2.09 12.63 -2.83
CA GLY A 197 -0.71 12.35 -3.22
C GLY A 197 -0.03 13.41 -4.09
N CYS A 198 -0.51 14.67 -4.04
CA CYS A 198 0.19 15.81 -4.61
C CYS A 198 0.93 16.61 -3.52
N GLY A 199 1.81 17.52 -3.92
CA GLY A 199 2.52 18.41 -3.00
C GLY A 199 3.66 17.76 -2.22
N ALA A 200 4.02 18.36 -1.09
CA ALA A 200 5.23 18.02 -0.33
C ALA A 200 5.03 17.04 0.83
N ASP A 201 3.87 17.07 1.49
CA ASP A 201 3.66 16.38 2.76
C ASP A 201 3.47 14.88 2.55
N HIS A 202 2.72 14.47 1.52
CA HIS A 202 2.24 13.09 1.38
C HIS A 202 2.25 12.58 -0.07
N ALA A 203 3.38 12.74 -0.76
CA ALA A 203 3.58 12.22 -2.12
C ALA A 203 3.40 10.69 -2.22
N VAL A 204 3.02 10.20 -3.40
CA VAL A 204 2.90 8.75 -3.66
C VAL A 204 4.22 8.02 -3.44
N SER A 205 4.24 6.97 -2.61
CA SER A 205 5.48 6.27 -2.26
C SER A 205 5.93 5.29 -3.34
N ARG A 206 7.19 4.82 -3.26
CA ARG A 206 7.68 3.73 -4.12
C ARG A 206 6.86 2.45 -3.90
N ASP A 207 6.47 2.21 -2.66
CA ASP A 207 5.71 1.07 -2.18
C ASP A 207 4.38 0.94 -2.95
N ALA A 208 3.66 2.05 -3.12
CA ALA A 208 2.44 2.12 -3.90
C ALA A 208 2.62 1.63 -5.34
N TYR A 209 3.69 2.06 -6.02
CA TYR A 209 4.01 1.63 -7.37
C TYR A 209 4.50 0.18 -7.43
N VAL A 210 5.32 -0.28 -6.48
CA VAL A 210 5.77 -1.68 -6.46
C VAL A 210 4.58 -2.62 -6.37
N GLY A 211 3.65 -2.38 -5.45
CA GLY A 211 2.44 -3.20 -5.36
C GLY A 211 1.56 -3.08 -6.60
N THR A 212 1.36 -1.87 -7.14
CA THR A 212 0.57 -1.65 -8.36
C THR A 212 1.16 -2.40 -9.55
N MET A 213 2.45 -2.25 -9.81
CA MET A 213 3.16 -2.89 -10.93
C MET A 213 3.12 -4.43 -10.80
N MET A 214 3.35 -4.96 -9.60
CA MET A 214 3.26 -6.39 -9.31
C MET A 214 1.84 -6.94 -9.52
N GLY A 215 0.82 -6.26 -8.99
CA GLY A 215 -0.57 -6.68 -9.14
C GLY A 215 -1.02 -6.68 -10.61
N LEU A 216 -0.73 -5.59 -11.33
CA LEU A 216 -1.05 -5.48 -12.76
C LEU A 216 -0.27 -6.50 -13.60
N MET A 217 0.97 -6.81 -13.26
CA MET A 217 1.75 -7.86 -13.91
C MET A 217 1.06 -9.22 -13.78
N TYR A 218 0.70 -9.64 -12.56
CA TYR A 218 0.02 -10.94 -12.39
C TYR A 218 -1.36 -10.96 -13.06
N ALA A 219 -2.12 -9.85 -13.01
CA ALA A 219 -3.38 -9.74 -13.74
C ALA A 219 -3.16 -9.94 -15.26
N TYR A 220 -2.15 -9.30 -15.84
CA TYR A 220 -1.81 -9.45 -17.25
C TYR A 220 -1.40 -10.89 -17.62
N LEU A 221 -0.58 -11.53 -16.79
CA LEU A 221 -0.05 -12.86 -17.10
C LEU A 221 -1.08 -13.97 -16.90
N LEU A 222 -1.85 -13.90 -15.80
CA LEU A 222 -2.66 -15.01 -15.32
C LEU A 222 -4.14 -14.92 -15.76
N VAL A 223 -4.64 -13.72 -16.07
CA VAL A 223 -6.04 -13.51 -16.44
C VAL A 223 -6.15 -13.31 -17.95
N GLN A 224 -6.87 -14.21 -18.63
CA GLN A 224 -6.97 -14.22 -20.10
C GLN A 224 -8.03 -13.25 -20.66
N ASP A 225 -8.75 -12.53 -19.80
CA ASP A 225 -9.75 -11.56 -20.21
C ASP A 225 -9.10 -10.37 -20.97
N PRO A 226 -9.58 -10.03 -22.19
CA PRO A 226 -8.96 -8.99 -23.01
C PRO A 226 -8.97 -7.59 -22.38
N GLU A 227 -10.06 -7.21 -21.69
CA GLU A 227 -10.18 -5.91 -21.01
C GLU A 227 -9.14 -5.80 -19.90
N VAL A 228 -8.97 -6.86 -19.10
CA VAL A 228 -7.95 -6.92 -18.04
C VAL A 228 -6.56 -6.79 -18.63
N LYS A 229 -6.22 -7.58 -19.66
CA LYS A 229 -4.89 -7.56 -20.30
C LYS A 229 -4.57 -6.20 -20.90
N GLN A 230 -5.47 -5.65 -21.71
CA GLN A 230 -5.27 -4.37 -22.37
C GLN A 230 -5.12 -3.23 -21.36
N THR A 231 -5.96 -3.22 -20.32
CA THR A 231 -5.91 -2.18 -19.30
C THR A 231 -4.65 -2.29 -18.46
N ALA A 232 -4.29 -3.50 -18.00
CA ALA A 232 -3.08 -3.71 -17.21
C ALA A 232 -1.82 -3.32 -18.00
N GLN A 233 -1.74 -3.73 -19.28
CA GLN A 233 -0.66 -3.31 -20.17
C GLN A 233 -0.58 -1.79 -20.26
N GLY A 234 -1.68 -1.11 -20.62
CA GLY A 234 -1.69 0.35 -20.77
C GLY A 234 -1.25 1.11 -19.52
N LEU A 235 -1.66 0.65 -18.33
CA LEU A 235 -1.25 1.27 -17.06
C LEU A 235 0.24 1.05 -16.74
N ILE A 236 0.75 -0.17 -16.95
CA ILE A 236 2.18 -0.46 -16.77
C ILE A 236 3.02 0.34 -17.78
N GLU A 237 2.58 0.40 -19.04
CA GLU A 237 3.26 1.20 -20.06
C GLU A 237 3.31 2.69 -19.68
N GLY A 238 2.20 3.24 -19.18
CA GLY A 238 2.16 4.62 -18.72
C GLY A 238 3.18 4.92 -17.61
N VAL A 239 3.32 4.01 -16.64
CA VAL A 239 4.33 4.12 -15.57
C VAL A 239 5.75 4.09 -16.13
N LEU A 240 6.05 3.12 -17.01
CA LEU A 240 7.39 2.99 -17.60
C LEU A 240 7.74 4.15 -18.53
N ASP A 241 6.78 4.60 -19.34
CA ASP A 241 6.99 5.73 -20.26
C ASP A 241 7.28 7.02 -19.50
N HIS A 242 6.61 7.23 -18.35
CA HIS A 242 6.94 8.34 -17.46
C HIS A 242 8.35 8.22 -16.89
N LEU A 243 8.68 7.08 -16.29
CA LEU A 243 9.98 6.87 -15.66
C LEU A 243 11.13 6.94 -16.66
N LEU A 244 10.97 6.42 -17.88
CA LEU A 244 12.02 6.40 -18.90
C LEU A 244 12.11 7.69 -19.71
N GLY A 245 11.00 8.41 -19.85
CA GLY A 245 10.92 9.68 -20.59
C GLY A 245 11.08 10.89 -19.68
N PRO A 246 10.00 11.63 -19.39
CA PRO A 246 10.06 12.91 -18.67
C PRO A 246 10.57 12.78 -17.24
N GLY A 247 10.32 11.64 -16.58
CA GLY A 247 10.65 11.42 -15.18
C GLY A 247 12.12 11.11 -14.92
N GLN A 248 12.82 10.49 -15.87
CA GLN A 248 14.21 10.03 -15.69
C GLN A 248 14.42 9.28 -14.36
N TRP A 249 13.59 8.26 -14.11
CA TRP A 249 13.47 7.50 -12.86
C TRP A 249 12.88 8.26 -11.67
N ASN A 250 12.23 9.40 -11.90
CA ASN A 250 11.53 10.18 -10.89
C ASN A 250 10.06 10.38 -11.28
N PHE A 251 9.18 10.45 -10.28
CA PHE A 251 7.83 10.98 -10.48
C PHE A 251 7.83 12.49 -10.25
N LEU A 252 7.40 13.22 -11.29
CA LEU A 252 7.26 14.67 -11.29
C LEU A 252 5.84 15.01 -10.84
N LEU A 253 5.67 15.32 -9.57
CA LEU A 253 4.33 15.48 -9.00
C LEU A 253 3.86 16.93 -9.08
N ALA A 254 2.58 17.10 -9.39
CA ALA A 254 1.90 18.38 -9.36
C ALA A 254 1.93 19.01 -7.95
N PRO A 255 1.83 20.35 -7.84
CA PRO A 255 1.68 21.34 -8.92
C PRO A 255 2.96 21.81 -9.62
N TYR A 256 4.15 21.56 -9.05
CA TYR A 256 5.40 22.19 -9.51
C TYR A 256 6.41 21.18 -10.06
N ASP A 257 5.95 20.04 -10.59
CA ASP A 257 6.78 18.94 -11.08
C ASP A 257 7.88 18.54 -10.07
N ARG A 258 7.56 18.54 -8.78
CA ARG A 258 8.55 18.25 -7.73
C ARG A 258 8.88 16.77 -7.71
N ILE A 259 10.17 16.46 -7.64
CA ILE A 259 10.65 15.11 -7.40
C ILE A 259 10.43 14.79 -5.91
N ARG A 260 9.50 13.88 -5.66
CA ARG A 260 9.23 13.33 -4.31
C ARG A 260 9.41 11.83 -4.23
N THR A 261 9.31 11.15 -5.37
CA THR A 261 9.42 9.71 -5.48
C THR A 261 10.44 9.42 -6.55
N SER A 262 11.57 8.85 -6.13
CA SER A 262 12.70 8.56 -7.01
C SER A 262 13.07 7.09 -6.92
N TYR A 263 13.41 6.52 -8.07
CA TYR A 263 14.02 5.21 -8.20
C TYR A 263 15.51 5.31 -8.52
N PHE A 264 16.07 6.51 -8.52
CA PHE A 264 17.49 6.70 -8.76
C PHE A 264 18.31 5.94 -7.69
N GLY A 265 19.19 5.04 -8.12
CA GLY A 265 19.96 4.17 -7.23
C GLY A 265 19.24 2.90 -6.76
N ASN A 266 17.92 2.76 -6.97
CA ASN A 266 17.16 1.54 -6.66
C ASN A 266 17.18 0.56 -7.84
N LEU A 267 18.37 0.07 -8.19
CA LEU A 267 18.58 -0.79 -9.36
C LEU A 267 17.72 -2.07 -9.35
N ASP A 268 17.45 -2.60 -8.17
CA ASP A 268 16.53 -3.73 -7.95
C ASP A 268 15.11 -3.44 -8.44
N MET A 269 14.53 -2.30 -8.04
CA MET A 269 13.20 -1.87 -8.48
C MET A 269 13.20 -1.46 -9.96
N GLN A 270 14.25 -0.78 -10.44
CA GLN A 270 14.39 -0.41 -11.85
C GLN A 270 14.39 -1.64 -12.76
N LEU A 271 15.22 -2.64 -12.44
CA LEU A 271 15.29 -3.90 -13.20
C LEU A 271 13.98 -4.69 -13.10
N THR A 272 13.33 -4.67 -11.94
CA THR A 272 12.00 -5.28 -11.79
C THR A 272 10.98 -4.66 -12.74
N PHE A 273 10.86 -3.33 -12.76
CA PHE A 273 9.88 -2.64 -13.60
C PHE A 273 10.19 -2.83 -15.09
N LEU A 274 11.48 -2.78 -15.47
CA LEU A 274 11.88 -3.07 -16.85
C LEU A 274 11.63 -4.51 -17.25
N ARG A 275 11.83 -5.48 -16.34
CA ARG A 275 11.56 -6.89 -16.64
C ARG A 275 10.06 -7.15 -16.82
N ILE A 276 9.23 -6.49 -16.01
CA ILE A 276 7.77 -6.45 -16.21
C ILE A 276 7.46 -5.85 -17.59
N GLY A 277 8.04 -4.70 -17.93
CA GLY A 277 7.91 -4.06 -19.24
C GLY A 277 8.24 -4.99 -20.40
N LYS A 278 9.39 -5.68 -20.32
CA LYS A 278 9.83 -6.66 -21.33
C LYS A 278 8.85 -7.83 -21.47
N ALA A 279 8.23 -8.27 -20.38
CA ALA A 279 7.24 -9.34 -20.41
C ALA A 279 5.94 -8.93 -21.11
N ILE A 280 5.46 -7.69 -20.89
CA ILE A 280 4.19 -7.22 -21.43
C ILE A 280 4.29 -6.65 -22.85
N ASN A 281 5.43 -6.02 -23.18
CA ASN A 281 5.68 -5.40 -24.47
C ASN A 281 7.19 -5.52 -24.79
N PRO A 282 7.62 -6.71 -25.26
CA PRO A 282 9.03 -7.00 -25.51
C PRO A 282 9.63 -6.12 -26.62
N GLN A 283 8.83 -5.68 -27.58
CA GLN A 283 9.31 -4.82 -28.67
C GLN A 283 9.71 -3.43 -28.15
N LYS A 284 8.92 -2.85 -27.24
CA LYS A 284 9.16 -1.51 -26.68
C LYS A 284 10.20 -1.51 -25.57
N TYR A 285 10.07 -2.41 -24.60
CA TYR A 285 10.90 -2.38 -23.39
C TYR A 285 12.03 -3.42 -23.37
N GLY A 286 12.02 -4.40 -24.28
CA GLY A 286 13.10 -5.40 -24.38
C GLY A 286 14.49 -4.76 -24.55
N PRO A 287 14.70 -3.90 -25.56
CA PRO A 287 15.98 -3.23 -25.75
C PRO A 287 16.41 -2.34 -24.57
N VAL A 288 15.44 -1.77 -23.84
CA VAL A 288 15.71 -0.95 -22.64
C VAL A 288 16.14 -1.84 -21.48
N TYR A 289 15.42 -2.93 -21.22
CA TYR A 289 15.79 -3.90 -20.21
C TYR A 289 17.18 -4.48 -20.47
N ASP A 290 17.47 -4.89 -21.71
CA ASP A 290 18.76 -5.49 -22.07
C ASP A 290 19.94 -4.52 -21.85
N ARG A 291 19.71 -3.21 -21.98
CA ARG A 291 20.71 -2.17 -21.66
C ARG A 291 20.97 -2.05 -20.15
N TYR A 292 19.95 -2.23 -19.32
CA TYR A 292 20.07 -2.11 -17.86
C TYR A 292 20.49 -3.44 -17.20
N ALA A 293 20.17 -4.58 -17.81
CA ALA A 293 20.38 -5.92 -17.28
C ALA A 293 21.80 -6.23 -16.76
N PRO A 294 22.90 -5.69 -17.32
CA PRO A 294 24.24 -5.85 -16.73
C PRO A 294 24.34 -5.37 -15.27
N ALA A 295 23.50 -4.41 -14.85
CA ALA A 295 23.43 -3.97 -13.44
C ALA A 295 22.96 -5.08 -12.48
N SER A 296 22.45 -6.21 -12.98
CA SER A 296 22.12 -7.40 -12.19
C SER A 296 23.27 -7.86 -11.30
N GLU A 297 24.53 -7.67 -11.73
CA GLU A 297 25.72 -8.07 -10.98
C GLU A 297 25.89 -7.31 -9.65
N VAL A 298 25.26 -6.14 -9.51
CA VAL A 298 25.42 -5.26 -8.35
C VAL A 298 24.14 -5.01 -7.56
N ILE A 299 22.99 -5.58 -7.98
CA ILE A 299 21.72 -5.36 -7.25
C ILE A 299 21.71 -5.96 -5.83
N TRP A 300 22.69 -6.82 -5.50
CA TRP A 300 22.86 -7.32 -4.14
C TRP A 300 23.22 -6.20 -3.16
N ILE A 301 23.79 -5.07 -3.62
CA ILE A 301 24.22 -3.96 -2.75
C ILE A 301 23.01 -3.30 -2.05
N PRO A 302 21.96 -2.82 -2.76
CA PRO A 302 20.73 -2.34 -2.12
C PRO A 302 20.11 -3.35 -1.14
N THR A 303 20.09 -4.63 -1.51
CA THR A 303 19.57 -5.69 -0.63
C THR A 303 20.41 -5.85 0.63
N TRP A 304 21.74 -5.77 0.52
CA TRP A 304 22.65 -5.83 1.66
C TRP A 304 22.35 -4.70 2.66
N PHE A 305 22.18 -3.46 2.19
CA PHE A 305 21.76 -2.36 3.06
C PHE A 305 20.38 -2.59 3.70
N THR A 306 19.44 -3.18 2.96
CA THR A 306 18.09 -3.49 3.47
C THR A 306 18.14 -4.42 4.68
N ILE A 307 19.03 -5.43 4.66
CA ILE A 307 19.10 -6.47 5.70
C ILE A 307 19.95 -6.10 6.93
N LEU A 308 20.68 -4.98 6.92
CA LEU A 308 21.52 -4.58 8.07
C LEU A 308 20.71 -4.30 9.34
N ASP A 309 19.45 -3.88 9.18
CA ASP A 309 18.53 -3.61 10.28
C ASP A 309 17.33 -4.58 10.19
N PRO A 310 17.20 -5.58 11.07
CA PRO A 310 16.11 -6.55 10.99
C PRO A 310 14.79 -6.08 11.60
N VAL A 311 14.75 -4.91 12.26
CA VAL A 311 13.61 -4.49 13.09
C VAL A 311 12.94 -3.24 12.54
N THR A 312 13.72 -2.21 12.21
CA THR A 312 13.18 -0.91 11.80
C THR A 312 12.58 -0.98 10.41
N ALA A 313 11.43 -0.32 10.24
CA ALA A 313 10.72 -0.24 8.96
C ALA A 313 10.52 -1.64 8.35
N TYR A 314 10.05 -2.60 9.16
CA TYR A 314 9.94 -4.01 8.78
C TYR A 314 9.21 -4.25 7.44
N TYR A 315 8.28 -3.37 7.08
CA TYR A 315 7.61 -3.36 5.77
C TYR A 315 8.58 -3.39 4.58
N LYS A 316 9.83 -2.93 4.72
CA LYS A 316 10.86 -3.02 3.67
C LYS A 316 11.14 -4.45 3.22
N PHE A 317 11.00 -5.45 4.09
CA PHE A 317 11.17 -6.85 3.72
C PHE A 317 10.00 -7.35 2.87
N ASN A 318 8.78 -6.94 3.23
CA ASN A 318 7.59 -7.23 2.43
C ASN A 318 7.65 -6.57 1.05
N LEU A 319 8.14 -5.33 0.99
CA LEU A 319 8.41 -4.62 -0.25
C LEU A 319 9.48 -5.33 -1.10
N ALA A 320 10.57 -5.78 -0.46
CA ALA A 320 11.63 -6.51 -1.13
C ALA A 320 11.14 -7.83 -1.75
N GLN A 321 10.31 -8.56 -1.02
CA GLN A 321 9.67 -9.77 -1.53
C GLN A 321 8.75 -9.45 -2.72
N ALA A 322 8.03 -8.32 -2.71
CA ALA A 322 7.14 -7.92 -3.79
C ALA A 322 7.87 -7.62 -5.12
N PHE A 323 9.03 -6.94 -5.07
CA PHE A 323 9.80 -6.72 -6.30
C PHE A 323 10.63 -7.95 -6.71
N PHE A 324 11.24 -8.68 -5.77
CA PHE A 324 12.00 -9.89 -6.10
C PHE A 324 11.12 -10.98 -6.66
N GLN A 325 9.90 -11.17 -6.12
CA GLN A 325 8.99 -12.15 -6.69
C GLN A 325 8.69 -11.82 -8.16
N SER A 326 8.44 -10.55 -8.49
CA SER A 326 8.09 -10.15 -9.85
C SER A 326 9.27 -10.34 -10.80
N LEU A 327 10.46 -9.92 -10.37
CA LEU A 327 11.70 -10.05 -11.13
C LEU A 327 12.08 -11.51 -11.38
N LEU A 328 12.11 -12.33 -10.33
CA LEU A 328 12.47 -13.75 -10.41
C LEU A 328 11.33 -14.63 -10.94
N PHE A 329 10.08 -14.21 -10.90
CA PHE A 329 9.01 -14.93 -11.60
C PHE A 329 9.16 -14.81 -13.12
N LEU A 330 9.59 -13.63 -13.60
CA LEU A 330 9.73 -13.33 -15.01
C LEU A 330 11.09 -13.71 -15.61
N GLU A 331 12.18 -13.65 -14.86
CA GLU A 331 13.53 -13.76 -15.43
C GLU A 331 13.88 -15.18 -15.91
N ASP A 332 14.02 -15.33 -17.21
CA ASP A 332 14.25 -16.58 -17.91
C ASP A 332 15.70 -16.80 -18.36
N GLN A 333 16.54 -15.75 -18.38
CA GLN A 333 17.96 -15.89 -18.73
C GLN A 333 18.76 -16.41 -17.52
N PRO A 334 19.42 -17.58 -17.62
CA PRO A 334 20.06 -18.21 -16.46
C PRO A 334 21.11 -17.34 -15.76
N ALA A 335 21.89 -16.57 -16.52
CA ALA A 335 22.93 -15.70 -15.96
C ALA A 335 22.35 -14.54 -15.14
N LEU A 336 21.37 -13.82 -15.70
CA LEU A 336 20.68 -12.72 -15.02
C LEU A 336 19.90 -13.24 -13.81
N ARG A 337 19.13 -14.32 -13.99
CA ARG A 337 18.42 -15.01 -12.91
C ARG A 337 19.36 -15.40 -11.78
N GLY A 338 20.54 -15.94 -12.11
CA GLY A 338 21.55 -16.32 -11.12
C GLY A 338 22.03 -15.13 -10.28
N ASN A 339 22.23 -13.96 -10.90
CA ASN A 339 22.58 -12.74 -10.17
C ASN A 339 21.44 -12.25 -9.26
N TYR A 340 20.21 -12.29 -9.74
CA TYR A 340 19.03 -11.92 -8.96
C TYR A 340 18.81 -12.87 -7.77
N LEU A 341 19.02 -14.17 -7.96
CA LEU A 341 18.96 -15.17 -6.88
C LEU A 341 20.04 -14.93 -5.82
N LYS A 342 21.25 -14.48 -6.19
CA LYS A 342 22.27 -14.11 -5.19
C LYS A 342 21.77 -12.99 -4.27
N ALA A 343 21.17 -11.94 -4.84
CA ALA A 343 20.61 -10.84 -4.07
C ALA A 343 19.42 -11.31 -3.22
N TYR A 344 18.49 -12.06 -3.80
CA TYR A 344 17.35 -12.64 -3.07
C TYR A 344 17.80 -13.55 -1.92
N ASN A 345 18.84 -14.36 -2.11
CA ASN A 345 19.36 -15.23 -1.06
C ASN A 345 19.91 -14.46 0.16
N LEU A 346 20.39 -13.21 -0.02
CA LEU A 346 20.74 -12.34 1.12
C LEU A 346 19.49 -11.96 1.91
N LEU A 347 18.44 -11.51 1.22
CA LEU A 347 17.14 -11.20 1.82
C LEU A 347 16.56 -12.42 2.53
N TRP A 348 16.57 -13.58 1.87
CA TRP A 348 16.06 -14.82 2.42
C TRP A 348 16.78 -15.20 3.70
N ARG A 349 18.13 -15.24 3.71
CA ARG A 349 18.88 -15.58 4.94
C ARG A 349 18.54 -14.66 6.11
N ALA A 350 18.32 -13.38 5.85
CA ALA A 350 17.92 -12.41 6.87
C ALA A 350 16.48 -12.61 7.36
N THR A 351 15.59 -13.19 6.56
CA THR A 351 14.14 -13.25 6.85
C THR A 351 13.57 -14.64 7.03
N ALA A 352 14.33 -15.71 6.74
CA ALA A 352 13.88 -17.10 6.77
C ALA A 352 13.38 -17.55 8.14
N HIS A 353 13.87 -16.91 9.21
CA HIS A 353 13.49 -17.22 10.58
C HIS A 353 12.30 -16.40 11.08
N HIS A 354 11.79 -15.46 10.27
CA HIS A 354 10.70 -14.56 10.65
C HIS A 354 9.32 -15.24 10.65
N LYS A 355 9.20 -16.49 10.16
CA LYS A 355 7.95 -17.26 10.10
C LYS A 355 6.83 -16.43 9.44
N ASN A 356 7.07 -16.04 8.20
CA ASN A 356 6.17 -15.23 7.41
C ASN A 356 5.74 -16.03 6.18
N ALA A 357 4.51 -16.55 6.21
CA ALA A 357 3.99 -17.40 5.15
C ALA A 357 4.05 -16.76 3.76
N TYR A 358 3.92 -15.43 3.66
CA TYR A 358 4.12 -14.74 2.38
C TYR A 358 5.54 -14.90 1.86
N PHE A 359 6.55 -14.74 2.72
CA PHE A 359 7.96 -14.88 2.33
C PHE A 359 8.27 -16.31 1.92
N ASP A 360 7.79 -17.26 2.72
CA ASP A 360 8.00 -18.69 2.49
C ASP A 360 7.40 -19.13 1.14
N LEU A 361 6.19 -18.67 0.82
CA LEU A 361 5.54 -19.00 -0.44
C LEU A 361 6.11 -18.27 -1.65
N VAL A 362 6.57 -17.02 -1.48
CA VAL A 362 7.33 -16.34 -2.55
C VAL A 362 8.56 -17.15 -2.92
N ARG A 363 9.28 -17.70 -1.93
CA ARG A 363 10.42 -18.59 -2.20
C ARG A 363 10.00 -19.84 -2.96
N VAL A 364 8.90 -20.49 -2.56
CA VAL A 364 8.38 -21.66 -3.27
C VAL A 364 8.01 -21.34 -4.72
N LEU A 365 7.44 -20.15 -4.96
CA LEU A 365 7.04 -19.68 -6.28
C LEU A 365 8.24 -19.45 -7.22
N ILE A 366 9.33 -18.87 -6.72
CA ILE A 366 10.44 -18.40 -7.57
C ILE A 366 11.67 -19.31 -7.58
N GLU A 367 11.79 -20.25 -6.65
CA GLU A 367 12.89 -21.22 -6.62
C GLU A 367 12.40 -22.61 -7.02
N THR A 368 13.25 -23.36 -7.71
CA THR A 368 13.08 -24.81 -7.85
C THR A 368 13.39 -25.50 -6.52
N THR A 369 12.92 -26.73 -6.32
CA THR A 369 13.26 -27.52 -5.13
C THR A 369 14.79 -27.69 -4.99
N ALA A 370 15.52 -27.92 -6.09
CA ALA A 370 16.98 -28.04 -6.06
C ALA A 370 17.66 -26.75 -5.60
N GLN A 371 17.21 -25.58 -6.09
CA GLN A 371 17.72 -24.28 -5.63
C GLN A 371 17.45 -24.09 -4.12
N ARG A 372 16.25 -24.44 -3.64
CA ARG A 372 15.91 -24.37 -2.21
C ARG A 372 16.81 -25.23 -1.33
N MET A 373 17.24 -26.40 -1.80
CA MET A 373 18.16 -27.29 -1.06
C MET A 373 19.56 -26.70 -0.87
N THR A 374 20.00 -25.80 -1.77
CA THR A 374 21.36 -25.23 -1.71
C THR A 374 21.48 -24.00 -0.81
N THR A 375 20.35 -23.38 -0.45
CA THR A 375 20.31 -22.17 0.40
C THR A 375 19.74 -22.54 1.77
N ALA A 376 20.43 -22.14 2.85
CA ALA A 376 20.11 -22.48 4.24
C ALA A 376 18.59 -22.62 4.52
N PRO A 377 18.14 -23.74 5.11
CA PRO A 377 16.73 -23.95 5.42
C PRO A 377 16.25 -22.91 6.43
N ALA A 378 14.96 -22.57 6.37
CA ALA A 378 14.32 -21.80 7.44
C ALA A 378 14.45 -22.59 8.77
N PRO A 379 14.82 -21.94 9.89
CA PRO A 379 14.96 -22.64 11.16
C PRO A 379 13.59 -23.20 11.59
N GLY A 380 13.56 -24.51 11.85
CA GLY A 380 12.34 -25.29 12.13
C GLY A 380 12.06 -26.38 11.10
N SER A 381 12.65 -26.33 9.90
CA SER A 381 12.61 -27.41 8.92
C SER A 381 13.67 -28.46 9.25
N ILE A 382 13.35 -29.40 10.15
CA ILE A 382 14.20 -30.59 10.42
C ILE A 382 14.15 -31.59 9.25
N THR A 383 13.25 -31.36 8.30
CA THR A 383 13.05 -32.18 7.10
C THR A 383 13.78 -31.54 5.92
N PRO A 384 14.48 -32.32 5.07
CA PRO A 384 14.94 -31.81 3.77
C PRO A 384 13.76 -31.22 2.98
N PRO A 385 13.99 -30.20 2.12
CA PRO A 385 12.92 -29.59 1.32
C PRO A 385 12.18 -30.67 0.52
N ALA A 386 10.92 -30.90 0.88
CA ALA A 386 10.05 -31.83 0.20
C ALA A 386 9.55 -31.21 -1.13
N PRO A 387 8.94 -31.99 -2.03
CA PRO A 387 8.20 -31.40 -3.16
C PRO A 387 7.20 -30.34 -2.65
N PRO A 388 6.85 -29.31 -3.45
CA PRO A 388 5.97 -28.22 -3.01
C PRO A 388 4.65 -28.66 -2.34
N ARG A 389 4.08 -29.80 -2.77
CA ARG A 389 2.86 -30.40 -2.20
C ARG A 389 2.99 -30.83 -0.74
N GLU A 390 4.20 -31.13 -0.28
CA GLU A 390 4.49 -31.56 1.10
C GLU A 390 5.07 -30.41 1.93
N GLU A 391 5.83 -29.50 1.31
CA GLU A 391 6.48 -28.35 1.96
C GLU A 391 5.47 -27.26 2.38
N VAL A 392 4.57 -26.89 1.47
CA VAL A 392 3.65 -25.75 1.67
C VAL A 392 2.65 -25.96 2.82
N PRO A 393 2.03 -27.13 3.06
CA PRO A 393 1.15 -27.33 4.21
C PRO A 393 1.86 -27.08 5.55
N THR A 394 3.14 -27.48 5.66
CA THR A 394 3.96 -27.22 6.84
C THR A 394 4.22 -25.72 7.01
N LEU A 395 4.60 -25.02 5.94
CA LEU A 395 4.82 -23.57 5.95
C LEU A 395 3.56 -22.78 6.35
N LEU A 396 2.38 -23.28 5.97
CA LEU A 396 1.10 -22.65 6.29
C LEU A 396 0.54 -23.01 7.67
N THR A 397 1.13 -23.93 8.41
CA THR A 397 0.54 -24.40 9.67
C THR A 397 0.40 -23.28 10.69
N GLU A 398 1.48 -22.53 10.96
CA GLU A 398 1.44 -21.39 11.88
C GLU A 398 0.51 -20.26 11.37
N TRP A 399 0.45 -20.09 10.06
CA TRP A 399 -0.43 -19.13 9.41
C TRP A 399 -1.92 -19.49 9.57
N LEU A 400 -2.28 -20.76 9.40
CA LEU A 400 -3.66 -21.27 9.58
C LEU A 400 -4.13 -21.10 11.02
N ILE A 401 -3.27 -21.42 11.99
CA ILE A 401 -3.54 -21.20 13.42
C ILE A 401 -3.86 -19.73 13.66
N ARG A 402 -3.01 -18.83 13.17
CA ARG A 402 -3.21 -17.39 13.36
C ARG A 402 -4.48 -16.88 12.70
N ARG A 403 -4.76 -17.29 11.46
CA ARG A 403 -5.97 -16.90 10.72
C ARG A 403 -7.24 -17.19 11.53
N GLN A 404 -7.27 -18.31 12.25
CA GLN A 404 -8.41 -18.65 13.11
C GLN A 404 -8.52 -17.74 14.33
N LEU A 405 -7.39 -17.34 14.92
CA LEU A 405 -7.34 -16.49 16.12
C LEU A 405 -7.79 -15.04 15.87
N ILE A 406 -7.60 -14.52 14.65
CA ILE A 406 -7.87 -13.11 14.34
C ILE A 406 -9.02 -12.89 13.36
N ARG A 407 -9.82 -13.91 13.06
CA ARG A 407 -10.92 -13.80 12.08
C ARG A 407 -11.96 -12.76 12.50
N ALA A 408 -12.21 -11.74 11.66
CA ALA A 408 -13.32 -10.81 11.83
C ALA A 408 -14.58 -11.27 11.07
N PRO A 409 -15.78 -10.76 11.45
CA PRO A 409 -17.03 -11.03 10.73
C PRO A 409 -17.01 -10.60 9.26
N SER A 410 -16.24 -9.56 8.93
CA SER A 410 -16.03 -9.06 7.56
C SER A 410 -15.19 -9.98 6.67
N GLY A 411 -14.51 -10.97 7.28
CA GLY A 411 -13.54 -11.83 6.60
C GLY A 411 -12.11 -11.29 6.59
N LEU A 412 -11.88 -10.06 7.06
CA LEU A 412 -10.55 -9.50 7.29
C LEU A 412 -10.00 -9.87 8.69
N PRO A 413 -8.69 -9.85 8.91
CA PRO A 413 -8.12 -10.10 10.23
C PRO A 413 -8.25 -8.88 11.16
N PHE A 414 -8.64 -9.10 12.42
CA PHE A 414 -8.53 -8.08 13.47
C PHE A 414 -7.07 -7.88 13.94
N ASN A 415 -6.77 -6.66 14.35
CA ASN A 415 -5.48 -6.26 14.92
C ASN A 415 -5.36 -6.64 16.43
N ARG A 416 -5.39 -7.94 16.76
CA ARG A 416 -5.38 -8.45 18.15
C ARG A 416 -4.03 -9.02 18.60
N VAL A 417 -3.83 -9.08 19.93
CA VAL A 417 -2.84 -9.98 20.56
C VAL A 417 -3.46 -11.36 20.70
N ALA A 418 -2.71 -12.42 20.43
CA ALA A 418 -3.23 -13.78 20.52
C ALA A 418 -2.78 -14.57 21.77
N ASP A 419 -1.59 -14.35 22.34
CA ASP A 419 -1.25 -14.89 23.66
C ASP A 419 -0.50 -13.84 24.54
N PRO A 420 -1.20 -13.16 25.46
CA PRO A 420 -0.56 -12.21 26.37
C PRO A 420 0.24 -12.89 27.49
N VAL A 421 -0.06 -14.15 27.84
CA VAL A 421 0.65 -14.88 28.90
C VAL A 421 2.01 -15.32 28.38
N SER A 422 2.06 -15.90 27.18
CA SER A 422 3.32 -16.28 26.52
C SER A 422 4.28 -15.09 26.43
N GLN A 423 3.80 -13.94 25.98
CA GLN A 423 4.61 -12.73 25.91
C GLN A 423 5.06 -12.18 27.28
N ALA A 424 4.22 -12.25 28.31
CA ALA A 424 4.62 -11.84 29.66
C ALA A 424 5.80 -12.70 30.17
N ASN A 425 5.76 -14.00 29.86
CA ASN A 425 6.80 -14.96 30.26
C ASN A 425 8.14 -14.78 29.53
N LEU A 426 8.21 -13.95 28.48
CA LEU A 426 9.49 -13.59 27.85
C LEU A 426 10.36 -12.72 28.77
N TRP A 427 9.75 -12.08 29.76
CA TRP A 427 10.46 -11.15 30.63
C TRP A 427 11.11 -11.86 31.84
N PRO A 428 12.28 -11.38 32.29
CA PRO A 428 13.14 -10.39 31.63
C PRO A 428 14.11 -11.01 30.60
N GLY A 429 14.21 -12.34 30.51
CA GLY A 429 15.34 -13.03 29.90
C GLY A 429 15.40 -13.09 28.37
N MET A 430 14.28 -12.85 27.68
CA MET A 430 14.19 -12.95 26.22
C MET A 430 13.86 -11.60 25.57
N ILE A 431 13.92 -10.50 26.31
CA ILE A 431 13.62 -9.15 25.82
C ILE A 431 14.86 -8.26 25.92
N GLY A 432 15.14 -7.51 24.86
CA GLY A 432 16.18 -6.49 24.79
C GLY A 432 15.63 -5.13 24.38
N VAL A 433 16.41 -4.09 24.66
CA VAL A 433 16.18 -2.75 24.12
C VAL A 433 16.87 -2.66 22.76
N TYR A 434 16.08 -2.55 21.70
CA TYR A 434 16.58 -2.28 20.37
C TYR A 434 16.68 -0.77 20.14
N THR A 435 17.85 -0.31 19.70
CA THR A 435 18.10 1.11 19.40
C THR A 435 18.34 1.26 17.91
N ALA A 436 17.47 1.99 17.23
CA ALA A 436 17.60 2.33 15.82
C ALA A 436 17.97 3.80 15.67
N ALA A 437 18.93 4.10 14.78
CA ALA A 437 19.19 5.45 14.33
C ALA A 437 18.45 5.69 13.02
N SER A 438 17.53 6.64 13.01
CA SER A 438 16.83 7.13 11.83
C SER A 438 17.33 8.52 11.50
N LEU A 439 17.59 8.79 10.21
CA LEU A 439 17.98 10.11 9.72
C LEU A 439 16.84 11.13 9.89
N ASP A 440 15.59 10.68 9.86
CA ASP A 440 14.40 11.54 9.86
C ASP A 440 13.80 11.72 11.26
N THR A 441 13.95 10.72 12.14
CA THR A 441 13.30 10.70 13.47
C THR A 441 14.30 10.64 14.64
N GLY A 442 15.61 10.68 14.36
CA GLY A 442 16.65 10.55 15.36
C GLY A 442 16.78 9.12 15.91
N VAL A 443 17.20 9.00 17.18
CA VAL A 443 17.35 7.69 17.83
C VAL A 443 16.00 7.24 18.40
N SER A 444 15.51 6.09 17.94
CA SER A 444 14.31 5.45 18.49
C SER A 444 14.66 4.17 19.24
N GLN A 445 14.06 3.98 20.40
CA GLN A 445 14.23 2.75 21.18
C GLN A 445 12.90 1.99 21.27
N SER A 446 12.97 0.66 21.20
CA SER A 446 11.81 -0.22 21.40
C SER A 446 12.19 -1.50 22.15
N TYR A 447 11.24 -2.06 22.89
CA TYR A 447 11.39 -3.42 23.43
C TYR A 447 11.20 -4.43 22.29
N GLN A 448 12.13 -5.37 22.17
CA GLN A 448 12.09 -6.42 21.17
C GLN A 448 12.46 -7.75 21.83
N ALA A 449 11.80 -8.82 21.41
CA ALA A 449 12.24 -10.17 21.71
C ALA A 449 13.58 -10.46 21.01
N THR A 450 14.43 -11.24 21.67
CA THR A 450 15.74 -11.64 21.10
C THR A 450 15.61 -12.69 20.01
N ILE A 451 14.43 -13.32 19.90
CA ILE A 451 14.06 -14.29 18.87
C ILE A 451 12.73 -13.89 18.24
N PRO A 452 12.46 -14.30 16.97
CA PRO A 452 11.16 -14.08 16.36
C PRO A 452 10.07 -14.77 17.17
N LEU A 453 9.04 -14.02 17.53
CA LEU A 453 7.90 -14.57 18.24
C LEU A 453 7.14 -15.56 17.35
N PRO A 454 6.64 -16.66 17.91
CA PRO A 454 5.68 -17.52 17.23
C PRO A 454 4.49 -16.72 16.70
N VAL A 455 3.91 -17.14 15.58
CA VAL A 455 2.83 -16.36 14.93
C VAL A 455 1.60 -16.23 15.85
N GLN A 456 1.37 -17.17 16.77
CA GLN A 456 0.31 -17.08 17.78
C GLN A 456 0.60 -16.09 18.92
N ASP A 457 1.83 -15.65 19.14
CA ASP A 457 2.15 -14.76 20.27
C ASP A 457 2.18 -13.30 19.86
N ARG A 458 2.31 -13.04 18.57
CA ARG A 458 2.81 -11.75 18.06
C ARG A 458 1.60 -10.79 17.87
N ILE A 459 1.85 -9.48 18.02
CA ILE A 459 0.83 -8.46 18.35
C ILE A 459 0.26 -7.69 17.15
N GLY A 460 -1.00 -7.24 17.24
CA GLY A 460 -1.68 -6.52 16.16
C GLY A 460 -1.77 -4.99 16.31
N ASP A 461 -1.36 -4.40 17.44
CA ASP A 461 -1.48 -2.97 17.83
C ASP A 461 -1.52 -1.98 16.65
N GLY A 462 -2.72 -1.74 16.11
CA GLY A 462 -2.97 -0.77 15.05
C GLY A 462 -2.32 -1.01 13.69
N MET A 463 -1.69 -2.16 13.41
CA MET A 463 -0.90 -2.36 12.18
C MET A 463 -1.12 -3.76 11.60
N ASP A 464 -0.92 -3.90 10.28
CA ASP A 464 -0.89 -5.22 9.66
C ASP A 464 0.29 -6.02 10.24
N TYR A 465 -0.09 -7.11 10.90
CA TYR A 465 0.72 -7.84 11.83
C TYR A 465 1.95 -8.51 11.19
N VAL A 466 1.84 -9.02 9.96
CA VAL A 466 2.99 -9.65 9.26
C VAL A 466 3.57 -8.71 8.20
N TRP A 467 2.80 -7.71 7.77
CA TRP A 467 3.27 -6.74 6.79
C TRP A 467 4.11 -5.61 7.40
N GLN A 468 3.64 -5.01 8.50
CA GLN A 468 4.24 -3.78 9.05
C GLN A 468 4.96 -4.02 10.38
N ARG A 469 4.52 -5.00 11.17
CA ARG A 469 5.13 -5.29 12.48
C ARG A 469 6.27 -6.30 12.34
N SER A 470 7.37 -5.96 12.99
CA SER A 470 8.51 -6.86 13.18
C SER A 470 8.10 -8.10 13.99
N PRO A 471 8.60 -9.31 13.66
CA PRO A 471 8.32 -10.52 14.40
C PRO A 471 8.94 -10.54 15.79
N PHE A 472 9.79 -9.57 16.10
CA PHE A 472 10.41 -9.38 17.40
C PHE A 472 9.57 -8.45 18.32
N GLY A 473 8.54 -7.77 17.78
CA GLY A 473 7.79 -6.76 18.53
C GLY A 473 6.93 -7.35 19.64
N VAL A 474 6.94 -6.71 20.81
CA VAL A 474 6.14 -7.09 21.99
C VAL A 474 5.05 -6.08 22.31
N GLY A 475 4.03 -6.51 23.05
CA GLY A 475 2.86 -5.72 23.44
C GLY A 475 3.09 -4.58 24.43
N VAL A 476 4.32 -4.09 24.62
CA VAL A 476 4.64 -2.95 25.50
C VAL A 476 5.69 -2.05 24.87
N HIS A 477 5.68 -0.77 25.25
CA HIS A 477 6.39 0.30 24.56
C HIS A 477 7.30 1.05 25.54
N LEU A 478 8.52 1.40 25.12
CA LEU A 478 9.49 2.13 25.95
C LEU A 478 9.04 3.56 26.26
N HIS A 479 8.41 4.22 25.29
CA HIS A 479 8.02 5.62 25.36
C HIS A 479 6.59 5.78 24.85
N ASP A 480 5.61 5.50 25.71
CA ASP A 480 4.19 5.71 25.41
C ASP A 480 3.58 6.66 26.45
N SER A 481 3.72 7.96 26.22
CA SER A 481 3.26 9.00 27.14
C SER A 481 1.73 9.08 27.25
N SER A 482 1.00 8.57 26.26
CA SER A 482 -0.47 8.54 26.28
C SER A 482 -1.02 7.32 27.02
N ARG A 483 -0.27 6.23 27.09
CA ARG A 483 -0.63 5.00 27.83
C ARG A 483 0.49 4.57 28.80
N PRO A 484 0.60 5.17 30.00
CA PRO A 484 1.65 4.81 30.98
C PRO A 484 1.65 3.33 31.38
N VAL A 485 0.48 2.68 31.34
CA VAL A 485 0.32 1.22 31.56
C VAL A 485 1.11 0.36 30.57
N CYS A 486 1.42 0.90 29.38
CA CYS A 486 2.21 0.24 28.34
C CYS A 486 3.71 0.31 28.55
N GLN A 487 4.18 1.06 29.56
CA GLN A 487 5.61 1.17 29.91
C GLN A 487 6.01 0.23 31.06
N GLN A 488 5.06 -0.48 31.67
CA GLN A 488 5.33 -1.32 32.84
C GLN A 488 6.17 -2.56 32.47
N THR A 489 7.29 -2.75 33.16
CA THR A 489 8.19 -3.88 32.99
C THR A 489 8.58 -4.51 34.34
N PRO A 490 8.51 -5.84 34.52
CA PRO A 490 7.93 -6.80 33.59
C PRO A 490 6.41 -6.57 33.45
N PRO A 491 5.85 -6.73 32.24
CA PRO A 491 4.43 -6.54 32.02
C PRO A 491 3.62 -7.72 32.58
N LYS A 492 2.41 -7.43 33.04
CA LYS A 492 1.39 -8.47 33.28
C LYS A 492 0.67 -8.79 31.96
N PRO A 493 0.01 -9.95 31.84
CA PRO A 493 -0.80 -10.27 30.67
C PRO A 493 -1.82 -9.17 30.29
N ASP A 494 -2.43 -8.52 31.29
CA ASP A 494 -3.37 -7.42 31.05
C ASP A 494 -2.72 -6.19 30.41
N ASN A 495 -1.45 -5.88 30.75
CA ASN A 495 -0.70 -4.80 30.10
C ASN A 495 -0.52 -5.12 28.62
N ILE A 496 -0.09 -6.34 28.29
CA ILE A 496 0.13 -6.78 26.91
C ILE A 496 -1.16 -6.77 26.10
N MET A 497 -2.27 -7.23 26.69
CA MET A 497 -3.57 -7.24 26.01
C MET A 497 -4.00 -5.82 25.64
N LEU A 498 -3.88 -4.88 26.58
CA LEU A 498 -4.29 -3.49 26.40
C LEU A 498 -3.40 -2.73 25.41
N CYS A 499 -2.11 -3.04 25.37
CA CYS A 499 -1.10 -2.26 24.67
C CYS A 499 -0.64 -2.88 23.33
N GLY A 500 -0.91 -4.16 23.13
CA GLY A 500 -0.57 -4.91 21.94
C GLY A 500 -1.73 -5.12 20.96
N SER A 501 -2.94 -4.64 21.25
CA SER A 501 -4.11 -4.83 20.39
C SER A 501 -4.88 -3.55 20.11
N ASP A 502 -5.48 -3.51 18.93
CA ASP A 502 -6.51 -2.56 18.52
C ASP A 502 -7.68 -3.34 17.90
N PRO A 503 -8.57 -3.94 18.72
CA PRO A 503 -9.62 -4.84 18.25
C PRO A 503 -10.70 -4.14 17.42
N GLY A 504 -10.74 -2.80 17.43
CA GLY A 504 -11.62 -2.01 16.56
C GLY A 504 -11.07 -1.86 15.14
N ARG A 505 -9.84 -2.30 14.90
CA ARG A 505 -9.14 -2.14 13.63
C ARG A 505 -8.99 -3.47 12.89
N GLU A 506 -9.35 -3.46 11.61
CA GLU A 506 -9.18 -4.60 10.69
C GLU A 506 -8.00 -4.33 9.76
N GLY A 507 -7.07 -5.29 9.65
CA GLY A 507 -5.94 -5.22 8.75
C GLY A 507 -6.29 -5.63 7.31
N PRO A 508 -5.44 -5.29 6.33
CA PRO A 508 -5.60 -5.67 4.93
C PRO A 508 -5.67 -7.17 4.69
N GLY A 509 -5.01 -7.93 5.55
CA GLY A 509 -4.92 -9.37 5.48
C GLY A 509 -4.21 -9.86 4.21
N ILE A 510 -3.27 -9.08 3.67
CA ILE A 510 -2.49 -9.48 2.49
C ILE A 510 -1.64 -10.70 2.78
N ASP A 511 -1.06 -10.71 3.96
CA ASP A 511 -0.39 -11.83 4.60
C ASP A 511 -1.30 -13.06 4.76
N TYR A 512 -2.62 -12.94 4.49
CA TYR A 512 -3.55 -14.06 4.43
C TYR A 512 -4.00 -14.41 3.02
N LEU A 513 -4.46 -13.42 2.25
CA LEU A 513 -5.13 -13.69 0.98
C LEU A 513 -4.17 -14.14 -0.10
N LEU A 514 -3.02 -13.45 -0.24
CA LEU A 514 -2.05 -13.80 -1.27
C LEU A 514 -1.39 -15.16 -0.98
N PRO A 515 -0.91 -15.45 0.24
CA PRO A 515 -0.43 -16.78 0.60
C PRO A 515 -1.42 -17.92 0.32
N TYR A 516 -2.69 -17.73 0.69
CA TYR A 516 -3.72 -18.73 0.47
C TYR A 516 -3.89 -19.04 -1.02
N TRP A 517 -4.15 -18.03 -1.84
CA TRP A 517 -4.41 -18.25 -3.27
C TRP A 517 -3.18 -18.68 -4.03
N LEU A 518 -1.98 -18.27 -3.60
CA LEU A 518 -0.73 -18.79 -4.14
C LEU A 518 -0.60 -20.30 -3.87
N SER A 519 -1.00 -20.76 -2.69
CA SER A 519 -0.95 -22.18 -2.32
C SER A 519 -1.99 -23.03 -3.04
N VAL A 520 -3.17 -22.49 -3.29
CA VAL A 520 -4.19 -23.13 -4.16
C VAL A 520 -3.69 -23.20 -5.60
N TYR A 521 -3.10 -22.12 -6.11
CA TYR A 521 -2.53 -22.06 -7.46
C TYR A 521 -1.39 -23.08 -7.66
N LEU A 522 -0.53 -23.26 -6.65
CA LEU A 522 0.52 -24.28 -6.65
C LEU A 522 -0.01 -25.72 -6.49
N GLY A 523 -1.34 -25.90 -6.38
CA GLY A 523 -1.98 -27.21 -6.29
C GLY A 523 -1.73 -27.92 -4.96
N VAL A 524 -1.50 -27.16 -3.90
CA VAL A 524 -1.23 -27.68 -2.55
C VAL A 524 -2.50 -27.68 -1.71
N LEU A 525 -3.20 -26.55 -1.66
CA LEU A 525 -4.47 -26.43 -0.98
C LEU A 525 -5.64 -26.75 -1.92
N PRO A 526 -6.76 -27.29 -1.40
CA PRO A 526 -7.97 -27.46 -2.20
C PRO A 526 -8.50 -26.10 -2.68
N LYS A 527 -9.20 -26.14 -3.82
CA LYS A 527 -9.80 -24.97 -4.47
C LYS A 527 -10.95 -24.38 -3.66
#